data_AF-G3B4G4-F1
#
_entry.id   AF-G3B4G4-F1
#
_cell.length_a   1.000
_cell.length_b   1.000
_cell.length_c   1.000
_cell.angle_alpha   90.00
_cell.angle_beta   90.00
_cell.angle_gamma   90.00
#
_symmetry.space_group_name_H-M   'P 1'
#
loop_
_entity.id
_entity.type
_entity.pdbx_description
1 polymer ?
#
loop_
_entity_poly.entity_id
_entity_poly.type
_entity_poly.pdbx_seq_one_letter_code
_entity_poly.pdbx_strand_id
1 'polypeptide(L)' 'MSSIFTSRVTFGLIAGLSIPPLVTKFVLEPYFIHTKFNEIDDIKHDIDHIGWHVRNLEELKGLKGDDVYVPVSYFQGRY' A
#
# COMPACT_ATOMS: atom_id res chain seq x y z
N MET A 1 -18.69 -41.14 -21.93
CA MET A 1 -17.89 -39.90 -21.86
C MET A 1 -17.05 -39.91 -20.59
N SER A 2 -15.88 -40.57 -20.57
CA SER A 2 -15.03 -40.63 -19.36
C SER A 2 -13.52 -40.74 -19.62
N SER A 3 -13.07 -40.69 -20.87
CA SER A 3 -11.65 -40.90 -21.23
C SER A 3 -10.81 -39.60 -21.24
N ILE A 4 -11.46 -38.43 -21.22
CA ILE A 4 -10.78 -37.13 -21.41
C ILE A 4 -10.03 -36.67 -20.14
N PHE A 5 -10.36 -37.25 -18.97
CA PHE A 5 -9.75 -36.89 -17.69
C PHE A 5 -8.45 -37.63 -17.35
N THR A 6 -7.94 -38.54 -18.21
CA THR A 6 -6.80 -39.41 -17.86
C THR A 6 -5.48 -39.04 -18.55
N SER A 7 -5.45 -37.92 -19.29
CA SER A 7 -4.22 -37.45 -19.96
C SER A 7 -3.54 -36.35 -19.13
N ARG A 8 -2.25 -36.55 -18.83
CA ARG A 8 -1.38 -35.54 -18.17
C ARG A 8 -1.39 -34.20 -18.91
N VAL A 9 -1.62 -34.21 -20.22
CA VAL A 9 -1.71 -33.02 -21.05
C VAL A 9 -2.96 -32.21 -20.72
N THR A 10 -4.12 -32.87 -20.54
CA THR A 10 -5.37 -32.20 -20.17
C THR A 10 -5.29 -31.58 -18.78
N PHE A 11 -4.69 -32.28 -17.82
CA PHE A 11 -4.41 -31.72 -16.49
C PHE A 11 -3.45 -30.53 -16.55
N GLY A 12 -2.37 -30.62 -17.34
CA GLY A 12 -1.44 -29.51 -17.53
C GLY A 12 -2.11 -28.28 -18.14
N LEU A 13 -3.01 -28.48 -19.11
CA LEU A 13 -3.75 -27.38 -19.75
C LEU A 13 -4.77 -26.74 -18.81
N ILE A 14 -5.51 -27.53 -18.04
CA ILE A 14 -6.44 -27.02 -17.03
C ILE A 14 -5.67 -26.27 -15.93
N ALA A 15 -4.57 -26.84 -15.43
CA ALA A 15 -3.73 -26.21 -14.44
C ALA A 15 -3.12 -24.88 -14.96
N GLY A 16 -2.64 -24.87 -16.20
CA GLY A 16 -2.14 -23.66 -16.85
C GLY A 16 -3.19 -22.58 -17.07
N LEU A 17 -4.47 -22.94 -17.19
CA LEU A 17 -5.58 -21.98 -17.30
C LEU A 17 -6.08 -21.49 -15.94
N SER A 18 -6.10 -22.36 -14.92
CA SER A 18 -6.68 -22.04 -13.62
C SER A 18 -5.69 -21.44 -12.62
N ILE A 19 -4.42 -21.85 -12.66
CA ILE A 19 -3.42 -21.39 -11.69
C ILE A 19 -3.07 -19.90 -11.87
N PRO A 20 -2.80 -19.38 -13.09
CA PRO A 20 -2.47 -17.97 -13.26
C PRO A 20 -3.52 -16.98 -12.73
N PRO A 21 -4.83 -17.09 -13.04
CA PRO A 21 -5.81 -16.15 -12.50
C PRO A 21 -5.95 -16.24 -10.98
N LEU A 22 -5.76 -17.44 -10.39
CA LEU A 22 -5.75 -17.60 -8.94
C LEU A 22 -4.54 -16.91 -8.31
N VAL A 23 -3.34 -17.11 -8.86
CA VAL A 23 -2.12 -16.45 -8.37
C VAL A 23 -2.23 -14.94 -8.51
N THR A 24 -2.76 -14.44 -9.63
CA THR A 24 -2.94 -13.00 -9.83
C THR A 24 -3.86 -12.40 -8.78
N LYS A 25 -5.01 -13.04 -8.52
CA LYS A 25 -6.01 -12.51 -7.58
C LYS A 25 -5.60 -12.63 -6.12
N PHE A 26 -4.96 -13.73 -5.73
CA PHE A 26 -4.69 -14.02 -4.32
C PHE A 26 -3.27 -13.66 -3.87
N VAL A 27 -2.34 -13.43 -4.80
CA VAL A 27 -0.95 -13.11 -4.47
C VAL A 27 -0.55 -11.75 -5.01
N LEU A 28 -0.67 -11.54 -6.33
CA LEU A 28 -0.18 -10.31 -6.96
C LEU A 28 -1.03 -9.09 -6.56
N GLU A 29 -2.35 -9.18 -6.69
CA GLU A 29 -3.27 -8.09 -6.34
C GLU A 29 -3.08 -7.59 -4.90
N PRO A 30 -3.15 -8.44 -3.84
CA PRO A 30 -2.91 -7.96 -2.48
C PRO A 30 -1.49 -7.44 -2.29
N TYR A 31 -0.47 -8.08 -2.88
CA TYR A 31 0.92 -7.60 -2.78
C TYR A 31 1.07 -6.18 -3.34
N PHE A 32 0.56 -5.89 -4.52
CA PHE A 32 0.63 -4.55 -5.12
C PHE A 32 -0.20 -3.51 -4.35
N ILE A 33 -1.34 -3.91 -3.80
CA ILE A 33 -2.19 -3.03 -2.99
C ILE A 33 -1.47 -2.68 -1.67
N HIS A 34 -0.91 -3.68 -0.97
CA HIS A 34 -0.15 -3.46 0.26
C HIS A 34 1.08 -2.58 0.04
N THR A 35 1.84 -2.80 -1.04
CA THR A 35 3.00 -1.96 -1.36
C THR A 35 2.60 -0.50 -1.58
N LYS A 36 1.48 -0.23 -2.28
CA LYS A 36 0.99 1.14 -2.48
C LYS A 36 0.56 1.81 -1.17
N PHE A 37 -0.08 1.07 -0.26
CA PHE A 37 -0.46 1.63 1.03
C PHE A 37 0.76 1.94 1.90
N ASN A 38 1.78 1.09 1.87
CA ASN A 38 3.04 1.34 2.57
C ASN A 38 3.74 2.60 2.06
N GLU A 39 3.82 2.79 0.73
CA GLU A 39 4.43 4.01 0.15
C GLU A 39 3.70 5.29 0.59
N ILE A 40 2.37 5.26 0.64
CA ILE A 40 1.58 6.41 1.09
C ILE A 40 1.82 6.70 2.57
N ASP A 41 1.91 5.68 3.40
CA ASP A 41 2.14 5.84 4.82
C ASP A 41 3.58 6.30 5.13
N ASP A 42 4.57 5.82 4.37
CA ASP A 42 5.95 6.31 4.43
C ASP A 42 6.01 7.80 4.06
N ILE A 43 5.34 8.21 2.98
CA ILE A 43 5.28 9.63 2.57
C ILE A 43 4.61 10.49 3.65
N LYS A 44 3.52 10.02 4.27
CA LYS A 44 2.88 10.75 5.37
C LYS A 44 3.84 10.91 6.55
N HIS A 45 4.57 9.86 6.89
CA HIS A 45 5.55 9.89 7.97
C HIS A 45 6.66 10.91 7.70
N ASP A 46 7.21 10.92 6.49
CA ASP A 46 8.26 11.85 6.09
C ASP A 46 7.78 13.31 6.13
N ILE A 47 6.55 13.58 5.67
CA ILE A 47 5.95 14.91 5.74
C ILE A 47 5.76 15.36 7.19
N ASP A 48 5.24 14.49 8.06
CA ASP A 48 5.07 14.76 9.49
C ASP A 48 6.42 15.05 10.17
N HIS A 49 7.45 14.29 9.84
CA HIS A 49 8.79 14.49 10.37
C HIS A 49 9.40 15.83 9.95
N ILE A 50 9.29 16.19 8.66
CA ILE A 50 9.78 17.48 8.15
C ILE A 50 9.00 18.63 8.77
N GLY A 51 7.67 18.53 8.87
CA GLY A 51 6.82 19.54 9.48
C GLY A 51 7.19 19.79 10.95
N TRP A 52 7.44 18.73 11.71
CA TRP A 52 7.91 18.83 13.09
C TRP A 52 9.30 19.47 13.19
N HIS A 53 10.21 19.11 12.28
CA HIS A 53 11.55 19.71 12.24
C HIS A 53 11.51 21.22 11.98
N VAL A 54 10.70 21.66 10.99
CA VAL A 54 10.51 23.08 10.68
C VAL A 54 9.89 23.82 11.86
N ARG A 55 8.88 23.24 12.51
CA ARG A 55 8.27 23.81 13.72
C ARG A 55 9.31 24.09 14.80
N ASN A 56 10.19 23.14 15.11
CA ASN A 56 11.24 23.34 16.12
C ASN A 56 12.20 24.48 15.73
N LEU A 57 12.57 24.58 14.45
CA LEU A 57 13.43 25.67 13.96
C LEU A 57 12.76 27.04 14.05
N GLU A 58 11.44 27.11 13.86
CA GLU A 58 10.67 28.34 13.96
C GLU A 58 10.35 28.74 15.40
N GLU A 59 10.12 27.77 16.29
CA GLU A 59 10.01 28.00 17.74
C GLU A 59 11.30 28.60 18.30
N LEU A 60 12.47 28.11 17.85
CA LEU A 60 13.78 28.70 18.19
C LEU A 60 13.93 30.15 17.71
N LYS A 61 13.19 30.57 16.69
CA LYS A 61 13.15 31.95 16.17
C LYS A 61 12.09 32.82 16.86
N GLY A 62 11.34 32.27 17.82
CA GLY A 62 10.33 32.98 18.61
C GLY A 62 8.93 33.00 18.00
N LEU A 63 8.66 32.19 16.97
CA LEU A 63 7.31 32.00 16.42
C LEU A 63 6.53 31.01 17.30
N LYS A 64 5.22 31.24 17.49
CA LYS A 64 4.36 30.33 18.24
C LYS A 64 4.05 29.09 17.39
N GLY A 65 4.44 27.91 17.87
CA GLY A 65 4.39 26.65 17.10
C GLY A 65 3.01 26.16 16.66
N ASP A 66 1.92 26.75 17.17
CA ASP A 66 0.55 26.35 16.83
C ASP A 66 0.06 26.91 15.48
N ASP A 67 0.68 27.97 14.95
CA ASP A 67 0.34 28.55 13.64
C ASP A 67 1.17 27.96 12.48
N VAL A 68 2.20 27.17 12.79
CA VAL A 68 3.26 26.80 11.83
C VAL A 68 2.99 25.47 11.13
N TYR A 69 2.49 24.47 11.85
CA TYR A 69 2.32 23.14 11.29
C TYR A 69 1.23 22.33 12.03
N VAL A 70 0.38 21.65 11.25
CA VAL A 70 -0.61 20.68 11.74
C VAL A 70 -0.29 19.33 11.14
N PRO A 71 -0.14 18.26 11.95
CA PRO A 71 0.26 16.94 11.45
C PRO A 71 -0.81 16.35 10.53
N VAL A 72 -0.38 15.58 9.53
CA VAL A 72 -1.25 14.97 8.52
C VAL A 72 -2.20 13.94 9.15
N SER A 73 -1.82 13.35 10.28
CA SER A 73 -2.68 12.48 11.10
C SER A 73 -3.98 13.15 11.58
N TYR A 74 -4.01 14.48 11.71
CA TYR A 74 -5.22 15.23 12.11
C TYR A 74 -6.33 15.20 11.03
N PHE A 75 -5.98 14.90 9.78
CA PHE A 75 -6.91 14.89 8.65
C PHE A 75 -7.47 13.50 8.31
N GLN A 76 -7.09 12.45 9.04
CA GLN A 76 -7.48 11.06 8.76
C GLN A 76 -8.96 10.71 9.08
N GLY A 77 -9.81 11.69 9.44
CA GLY A 77 -11.20 11.46 9.84
C GLY A 77 -12.25 12.36 9.20
N ARG A 78 -11.97 13.00 8.06
CA ARG A 78 -12.96 13.84 7.33
C ARG A 78 -13.04 13.48 5.85
N TYR A 79 -13.55 12.28 5.54
CA TYR A 79 -14.29 11.97 4.31
C TYR A 79 -15.32 10.89 4.61
#